data_AF-A0A7V0UDH5-F1
#
_entry.id   AF-A0A7V0UDH5-F1
#
_cell.length_a   1.000
_cell.length_b   1.000
_cell.length_c   1.000
_cell.angle_alpha   90.00
_cell.angle_beta   90.00
_cell.angle_gamma   90.00
#
_symmetry.space_group_name_H-M   'P 1'
#
loop_
_entity.id
_entity.type
_entity.pdbx_description
1 polymer ?
#
loop_
_entity_poly.entity_id
_entity_poly.type
_entity_poly.pdbx_seq_one_letter_code
_entity_poly.pdbx_strand_id
1 'polypeptide(L)'
;METRTEILIAVGEQTLSSAELRIAGCSNCTDRADTLFEQILDDVVHCGEPAAYILPSAASCPMCQGEIFENTPVQRRERARELFFVDERPY
;
A
#
# COMPACT_ATOMS: atom_id res chain seq x y z
N MET A 1 -7.32 -22.09 21.28
CA MET A 1 -7.37 -21.49 19.94
C MET A 1 -7.95 -20.10 20.12
N GLU A 2 -7.10 -19.11 20.36
CA GLU A 2 -7.54 -17.72 20.45
C GLU A 2 -8.05 -17.30 19.07
N THR A 3 -9.36 -17.06 18.96
CA THR A 3 -9.94 -16.34 17.84
C THR A 3 -9.36 -14.94 17.88
N ARG A 4 -8.36 -14.67 17.03
CA ARG A 4 -7.86 -13.32 16.80
C ARG A 4 -9.02 -12.52 16.22
N THR A 5 -9.63 -11.67 17.03
CA THR A 5 -10.72 -10.79 16.59
C THR A 5 -10.08 -9.70 15.75
N GLU A 6 -10.09 -9.86 14.44
CA GLU A 6 -9.59 -8.87 13.51
C GLU A 6 -10.66 -7.79 13.32
N ILE A 7 -10.26 -6.53 13.44
CA ILE A 7 -11.18 -5.42 13.27
C ILE A 7 -11.47 -5.28 11.78
N LEU A 8 -12.74 -5.28 11.40
CA LEU A 8 -13.15 -5.15 10.02
C LEU A 8 -13.40 -3.67 9.68
N ILE A 9 -12.61 -3.13 8.75
CA ILE A 9 -12.64 -1.72 8.37
C ILE A 9 -13.07 -1.60 6.91
N ALA A 10 -14.25 -1.03 6.70
CA ALA A 10 -14.70 -0.64 5.37
C ALA A 10 -13.95 0.61 4.91
N VAL A 11 -13.21 0.49 3.81
CA VAL A 11 -12.44 1.57 3.22
C VAL A 11 -13.36 2.43 2.36
N GLY A 12 -13.26 3.75 2.48
CA GLY A 12 -13.98 4.68 1.58
C GLY A 12 -13.20 4.93 0.30
N GLU A 13 -13.88 5.42 -0.75
CA GLU A 13 -13.26 5.75 -2.05
C GLU A 13 -12.06 6.70 -1.90
N GLN A 14 -12.13 7.69 -1.01
CA GLN A 14 -11.03 8.63 -0.76
C GLN A 14 -9.78 7.94 -0.18
N THR A 15 -9.98 6.98 0.72
CA THR A 15 -8.89 6.22 1.33
C THR A 15 -8.29 5.26 0.32
N LEU A 16 -9.13 4.63 -0.51
CA LEU A 16 -8.71 3.78 -1.62
C LEU A 16 -7.85 4.57 -2.61
N SER A 17 -8.31 5.74 -3.07
CA SER A 17 -7.51 6.61 -3.95
C SER A 17 -6.21 7.10 -3.31
N SER A 18 -6.21 7.32 -2.00
CA SER A 18 -4.97 7.65 -1.27
C SER A 18 -3.98 6.49 -1.24
N ALA A 19 -4.47 5.26 -1.13
CA ALA A 19 -3.66 4.04 -1.19
C ALA A 19 -3.13 3.78 -2.62
N GLU A 20 -3.95 4.01 -3.65
CA GLU A 20 -3.54 3.92 -5.06
C GLU A 20 -2.38 4.88 -5.39
N LEU A 21 -2.35 6.07 -4.79
CA LEU A 21 -1.24 7.02 -4.96
C LEU A 21 0.07 6.55 -4.31
N ARG A 22 -0.01 5.62 -3.35
CA ARG A 22 1.14 5.04 -2.62
C ARG A 22 1.69 3.77 -3.25
N ILE A 23 1.06 3.25 -4.31
CA ILE A 23 1.60 2.11 -5.07
C ILE A 23 2.29 2.60 -6.35
N ALA A 24 3.35 1.92 -6.75
CA ALA A 24 4.05 2.14 -8.01
C ALA A 24 3.65 1.12 -9.08
N GLY A 25 3.25 -0.09 -8.67
CA GLY A 25 2.87 -1.18 -9.55
C GLY A 25 2.26 -2.36 -8.78
N CYS A 26 1.76 -3.35 -9.49
CA CYS A 26 1.22 -4.60 -8.92
C CYS A 26 2.04 -5.81 -9.38
N SER A 27 1.84 -6.96 -8.73
CA SER A 27 2.49 -8.24 -9.08
C SER A 27 2.35 -8.65 -10.55
N ASN A 28 1.35 -8.16 -11.26
CA ASN A 28 1.16 -8.47 -12.69
C ASN A 28 2.07 -7.64 -13.62
N CYS A 29 2.55 -6.48 -13.19
CA CYS A 29 3.34 -5.57 -14.02
C CYS A 29 4.76 -5.31 -13.49
N THR A 30 5.06 -5.73 -12.25
CA THR A 30 6.38 -5.56 -11.63
C THR A 30 6.70 -6.74 -10.74
N ASP A 31 7.92 -7.25 -10.85
CA ASP A 31 8.48 -8.28 -9.96
C ASP A 31 8.86 -7.70 -8.58
N ARG A 32 8.77 -6.38 -8.38
CA ARG A 32 9.10 -5.71 -7.11
C ARG A 32 7.90 -5.56 -6.17
N ALA A 33 6.87 -6.38 -6.37
CA ALA A 33 5.66 -6.38 -5.56
C ALA A 33 5.87 -7.19 -4.27
N ASP A 34 6.52 -6.57 -3.28
CA ASP A 34 6.92 -7.22 -2.02
C ASP A 34 5.92 -6.99 -0.86
N THR A 35 4.96 -6.08 -1.02
CA THR A 35 4.05 -5.64 0.04
C THR A 35 2.60 -5.93 -0.34
N LEU A 36 1.76 -6.38 0.57
CA LEU A 36 0.32 -6.56 0.29
C LEU A 36 -0.42 -5.22 0.32
N PHE A 37 -1.49 -5.11 -0.46
CA PHE A 37 -2.29 -3.89 -0.50
C PHE A 37 -2.92 -3.55 0.86
N GLU A 38 -3.31 -4.56 1.64
CA GLU A 38 -3.78 -4.38 3.03
C GLU A 38 -2.76 -3.63 3.92
N GLN A 39 -1.46 -3.86 3.71
CA GLN A 39 -0.41 -3.15 4.45
C GLN A 39 -0.27 -1.68 4.00
N ILE A 40 -0.69 -1.36 2.77
CA ILE A 40 -0.79 0.03 2.30
C ILE A 40 -1.99 0.71 2.95
N LEU A 41 -3.11 0.00 3.07
CA LEU A 41 -4.31 0.50 3.70
C LEU A 41 -4.09 0.75 5.20
N ASP A 42 -3.38 -0.13 5.89
CA ASP A 42 -2.98 0.08 7.28
C ASP A 42 -2.12 1.35 7.45
N ASP A 43 -1.17 1.58 6.54
CA ASP A 43 -0.34 2.79 6.51
C ASP A 43 -1.15 4.07 6.21
N VAL A 44 -2.33 3.97 5.59
CA VAL A 44 -3.22 5.12 5.35
C VAL A 44 -4.13 5.34 6.56
N VAL A 45 -4.78 4.29 7.05
CA VAL A 45 -5.79 4.35 8.11
C VAL A 45 -5.17 4.53 9.49
N HIS A 46 -3.96 4.00 9.72
CA HIS A 46 -3.26 3.99 11.01
C HIS A 46 -4.12 3.42 12.14
N CYS A 47 -4.68 2.21 11.94
CA CYS A 47 -5.59 1.62 12.92
C CYS A 47 -4.88 1.17 14.22
N GLY A 48 -3.58 0.86 14.15
CA GLY A 48 -2.77 0.47 15.31
C GLY A 48 -3.05 -0.93 15.87
N GLU A 49 -4.00 -1.65 15.29
CA GLU A 49 -4.44 -3.00 15.65
C GLU A 49 -4.55 -3.84 14.36
N PRO A 50 -4.44 -5.18 14.43
CA PRO A 50 -4.63 -6.04 13.26
C PRO A 50 -6.06 -5.91 12.72
N ALA A 51 -6.19 -5.30 11.55
CA ALA A 51 -7.45 -5.04 10.88
C ALA A 51 -7.51 -5.71 9.51
N ALA A 52 -8.69 -6.25 9.17
CA ALA A 52 -9.03 -6.67 7.82
C ALA A 52 -9.75 -5.51 7.13
N TYR A 53 -9.28 -5.15 5.94
CA TYR A 53 -9.86 -4.08 5.15
C TYR A 53 -10.88 -4.67 4.17
N ILE A 54 -11.98 -3.96 3.95
CA ILE A 54 -12.91 -4.24 2.85
C ILE A 54 -12.86 -3.06 1.90
N LEU A 55 -12.49 -3.34 0.66
CA LEU A 55 -12.52 -2.37 -0.43
C LEU A 55 -13.97 -2.12 -0.91
N PRO A 56 -14.34 -0.88 -1.23
CA PRO A 56 -15.62 -0.58 -1.85
C PRO A 56 -15.66 -1.02 -3.33
N SER A 57 -14.49 -1.04 -3.98
CA SER A 57 -14.25 -1.43 -5.36
C SER A 57 -12.81 -1.92 -5.50
N ALA A 58 -12.49 -2.71 -6.53
CA ALA A 58 -11.10 -3.06 -6.81
C ALA A 58 -10.26 -1.80 -7.06
N ALA A 59 -9.09 -1.72 -6.41
CA ALA A 59 -8.14 -0.65 -6.68
C ALA A 59 -7.51 -0.84 -8.06
N SER A 60 -7.09 0.24 -8.71
CA SER A 60 -6.51 0.23 -10.04
C SER A 60 -5.01 0.42 -10.00
N CYS A 61 -4.27 -0.46 -10.66
CA CYS A 61 -2.83 -0.32 -10.80
C CYS A 61 -2.49 0.92 -11.65
N PRO A 62 -1.67 1.87 -11.18
CA PRO A 62 -1.31 3.04 -11.96
C PRO A 62 -0.43 2.71 -13.18
N MET A 63 0.20 1.53 -13.23
CA MET A 63 1.11 1.13 -14.30
C MET A 63 0.40 0.33 -15.40
N CYS A 64 -0.42 -0.66 -15.04
CA CYS A 64 -1.07 -1.56 -16.01
C CYS A 64 -2.60 -1.48 -15.98
N GLN A 65 -3.20 -0.65 -15.13
CA GLN A 65 -4.66 -0.53 -14.91
C GLN A 65 -5.33 -1.86 -14.50
N GLY A 66 -4.54 -2.81 -13.99
CA GLY A 66 -5.06 -4.07 -13.46
C GLY A 66 -5.77 -3.89 -12.12
N GLU A 67 -6.69 -4.80 -11.83
CA GLU A 67 -7.44 -4.83 -10.58
C GLU A 67 -6.56 -5.29 -9.41
N ILE A 68 -6.60 -4.56 -8.31
CA ILE A 68 -5.84 -4.79 -7.08
C ILE A 68 -6.82 -4.97 -5.94
N PHE A 69 -6.69 -6.09 -5.24
CA PHE A 69 -7.44 -6.45 -4.03
C PHE A 69 -6.54 -6.41 -2.79
N GLU A 70 -7.11 -6.57 -1.60
CA GLU A 70 -6.41 -6.46 -0.32
C GLU A 70 -5.18 -7.38 -0.22
N ASN A 71 -5.35 -8.62 -0.67
CA ASN A 71 -4.30 -9.64 -0.67
C ASN A 71 -3.44 -9.63 -1.95
N THR A 72 -3.58 -8.59 -2.79
CA THR A 72 -2.76 -8.47 -4.00
C THR A 72 -1.40 -7.90 -3.63
N PRO A 73 -0.28 -8.55 -4.03
CA PRO A 73 1.04 -7.99 -3.85
C PRO A 73 1.21 -6.77 -4.76
N VAL A 74 1.70 -5.68 -4.17
CA VAL A 74 1.94 -4.39 -4.80
C VAL A 74 3.32 -3.87 -4.45
N GLN A 75 3.87 -3.06 -5.35
CA GLN A 75 5.11 -2.34 -5.11
C GLN A 75 4.76 -1.02 -4.44
N ARG A 76 5.29 -0.78 -3.22
CA ARG A 76 5.22 0.54 -2.58
C ARG A 76 5.93 1.57 -3.45
N ARG A 77 5.30 2.73 -3.62
CA ARG A 77 5.94 3.89 -4.24
C ARG A 77 6.94 4.46 -3.24
N GLU A 78 8.22 4.31 -3.54
CA GLU A 78 9.28 4.93 -2.76
C GLU A 78 9.03 6.44 -2.74
N ARG A 79 8.72 7.00 -1.57
CA ARG A 79 8.79 8.46 -1.41
C ARG A 79 10.26 8.81 -1.61
N ALA A 80 10.54 9.70 -2.57
CA ALA A 80 11.86 10.24 -2.84
C ALA A 80 12.41 10.97 -1.61
N ARG A 81 12.88 10.21 -0.62
CA ARG A 81 13.37 10.70 0.65
C ARG A 81 14.69 10.00 0.97
N GLU A 82 15.60 9.98 0.00
CA GLU A 82 17.01 9.60 0.21
C GLU A 82 17.95 10.07 -0.92
N LEU A 83 17.79 11.31 -1.41
CA LEU A 83 18.82 12.00 -2.21
C LEU A 83 19.41 13.24 -1.50
N PHE A 84 19.34 13.27 -0.17
CA PHE A 84 20.04 14.26 0.65
C PHE A 84 21.09 13.60 1.54
N PHE A 85 22.04 12.90 0.94
CA PHE A 85 23.40 12.86 1.48
C PHE A 85 24.28 13.59 0.47
N VAL A 86 24.29 14.92 0.56
CA VAL A 86 25.39 15.70 -0.02
C VAL A 86 26.61 15.34 0.83
N ASP A 87 27.56 14.64 0.23
CA ASP A 87 28.89 14.38 0.81
C ASP A 87 29.55 15.74 1.08
N GLU A 88 29.39 16.29 2.28
CA GLU A 88 30.18 17.42 2.77
C GLU A 88 31.63 16.95 2.93
N ARG A 89 32.42 17.05 1.86
CA ARG A 89 33.89 17.03 1.96
C ARG A 89 34.42 18.46 1.90
N PRO A 90 34.97 19.00 3.01
CA PRO A 90 35.83 20.17 2.93
C PRO A 90 37.21 19.75 2.44
N TYR A 91 37.71 20.40 1.39
CA TYR A 91 39.14 20.52 1.08
C TYR A 91 39.47 21.98 0.84
#